data_AF-A0A7V9MD81-F1
#
_entry.id   AF-A0A7V9MD81-F1
#
_cell.length_a   1.000
_cell.length_b   1.000
_cell.length_c   1.000
_cell.angle_alpha   90.00
_cell.angle_beta   90.00
_cell.angle_gamma   90.00
#
_symmetry.space_group_name_H-M   'P 1'
#
loop_
_entity.id
_entity.type
_entity.pdbx_description
1 polymer ?
#
loop_
_entity_poly.entity_id
_entity_poly.type
_entity_poly.pdbx_seq_one_letter_code
_entity_poly.pdbx_strand_id
1 'polypeptide(L)' 'MLDGELHVTLNGMKSELQPGDVALVAADSEVCVDAGPAGATAWVTTTPGLEAVLADGSRISHPWAR' A
#
# COMPACT_ATOMS: atom_id res chain seq x y z
N MET A 1 -0.88 0.53 -10.12
CA MET A 1 -2.03 -0.39 -9.94
C MET A 1 -2.14 -1.27 -11.17
N LEU A 2 -2.28 -2.59 -11.00
CA LEU A 2 -2.31 -3.54 -12.13
C LEU A 2 -3.71 -4.08 -12.41
N ASP A 3 -4.48 -4.41 -11.37
CA ASP A 3 -5.83 -4.97 -11.48
C ASP A 3 -6.62 -4.73 -10.18
N GLY A 4 -7.96 -4.62 -10.29
CA GLY A 4 -8.85 -4.28 -9.18
C GLY A 4 -8.89 -2.79 -8.83
N GLU A 5 -9.42 -2.46 -7.65
CA GLU A 5 -9.54 -1.10 -7.12
C GLU A 5 -8.84 -1.00 -5.75
N LEU A 6 -8.15 0.12 -5.51
CA LEU A 6 -7.43 0.37 -4.26
C LEU A 6 -7.90 1.67 -3.63
N HIS A 7 -8.34 1.63 -2.37
CA HIS A 7 -8.49 2.80 -1.53
C HIS A 7 -7.18 3.02 -0.78
N VAL A 8 -6.48 4.11 -1.09
CA VAL A 8 -5.24 4.50 -0.42
C VAL A 8 -5.49 5.68 0.48
N THR A 9 -4.99 5.61 1.71
CA THR A 9 -4.90 6.77 2.60
C THR A 9 -3.43 7.12 2.81
N LEU A 10 -3.01 8.32 2.41
CA LEU A 10 -1.66 8.85 2.62
C LEU A 10 -1.71 10.04 3.57
N ASN A 11 -1.12 9.90 4.75
CA ASN A 11 -1.13 10.96 5.78
C ASN A 11 -2.55 11.53 6.02
N GLY A 12 -3.55 10.65 6.04
CA GLY A 12 -4.96 11.00 6.21
C GLY A 12 -5.72 11.39 4.93
N MET A 13 -5.04 11.63 3.80
CA MET A 13 -5.69 11.94 2.53
C MET A 13 -6.10 10.67 1.79
N LYS A 14 -7.38 10.57 1.44
CA LYS A 14 -7.93 9.41 0.74
C LYS A 14 -7.89 9.59 -0.78
N SER A 15 -7.59 8.53 -1.49
CA SER A 15 -7.63 8.46 -2.94
C SER A 15 -8.01 7.06 -3.40
N GLU A 16 -8.75 6.98 -4.50
CA GLU A 16 -9.06 5.73 -5.19
C GLU A 16 -8.07 5.56 -6.35
N LEU A 17 -7.50 4.37 -6.50
CA LEU A 17 -6.62 4.01 -7.62
C LEU A 17 -7.26 2.92 -8.46
N GLN A 18 -7.25 3.14 -9.76
CA GLN A 18 -7.72 2.23 -10.80
C GLN A 18 -6.52 1.63 -11.56
N PRO A 19 -6.69 0.55 -12.35
CA PRO A 19 -5.61 -0.01 -13.16
C PRO A 19 -4.94 1.05 -14.04
N GLY A 20 -3.61 1.15 -13.99
CA GLY A 20 -2.82 2.19 -14.65
C GLY A 20 -2.41 3.35 -13.74
N ASP A 21 -3.11 3.58 -12.62
CA ASP A 21 -2.75 4.65 -11.68
C ASP A 21 -1.49 4.33 -10.88
N VAL A 22 -0.82 5.39 -10.42
CA VAL A 22 0.40 5.32 -9.62
C VAL A 22 0.24 6.18 -8.37
N ALA A 23 0.56 5.60 -7.21
CA ALA A 23 0.75 6.34 -5.97
C ALA A 23 2.24 6.41 -5.62
N LEU A 24 2.71 7.62 -5.32
CA LEU A 24 4.04 7.85 -4.77
C LEU A 24 3.92 8.04 -3.26
N VAL A 25 4.58 7.18 -2.50
CA VAL A 25 4.63 7.25 -1.04
C VAL A 25 6.00 7.77 -0.64
N ALA A 26 6.04 8.94 0.00
CA ALA A 26 7.29 9.48 0.52
C ALA A 26 7.78 8.66 1.72
N ALA A 27 9.08 8.68 1.98
CA ALA A 27 9.64 8.11 3.20
C ALA A 27 8.97 8.71 4.45
N ASP A 28 8.87 7.91 5.50
CA ASP A 28 8.27 8.27 6.79
C ASP A 28 6.79 8.70 6.72
N SER A 29 6.11 8.46 5.60
CA SER A 29 4.68 8.66 5.47
C SER A 29 3.89 7.48 6.00
N GLU A 30 2.74 7.75 6.61
CA GLU A 30 1.77 6.73 6.95
C GLU A 30 0.93 6.41 5.70
N VAL A 31 0.93 5.14 5.32
CA VAL A 31 0.12 4.62 4.22
C VAL A 31 -0.80 3.52 4.72
N CYS A 32 -2.09 3.65 4.40
CA CYS A 32 -3.07 2.57 4.53
C CYS A 32 -3.54 2.18 3.12
N VAL A 33 -3.65 0.89 2.88
CA VAL A 33 -4.07 0.30 1.61
C VAL A 33 -5.21 -0.66 1.89
N ASP A 34 -6.35 -0.44 1.23
CA ASP A 34 -7.53 -1.29 1.33
C ASP A 34 -8.05 -1.62 -0.08
N ALA A 35 -8.14 -2.90 -0.40
CA ALA A 35 -8.65 -3.41 -1.68
C ALA A 35 -10.07 -3.99 -1.58
N GLY A 36 -10.70 -3.88 -0.41
CA GLY A 36 -11.96 -4.54 -0.12
C GLY A 36 -11.89 -6.07 -0.25
N PRO A 37 -13.05 -6.75 -0.26
CA PRO A 37 -13.11 -8.21 -0.24
C PRO A 37 -12.73 -8.87 -1.57
N ALA A 38 -12.81 -8.14 -2.68
CA ALA A 38 -12.43 -8.66 -4.00
C ALA A 38 -10.89 -8.74 -4.16
N GLY A 39 -10.15 -7.96 -3.37
CA GLY A 39 -8.71 -7.82 -3.50
C GLY A 39 -8.31 -7.02 -4.72
N ALA A 40 -7.01 -6.74 -4.82
CA ALA A 40 -6.41 -6.03 -5.93
C ALA A 40 -4.93 -6.40 -6.06
N THR A 41 -4.35 -6.12 -7.22
CA THR A 41 -2.92 -6.36 -7.48
C THR A 41 -2.21 -5.06 -7.83
N ALA A 42 -1.08 -4.81 -7.16
CA ALA A 42 -0.19 -3.70 -7.46
C ALA A 42 1.27 -4.17 -7.46
N TRP A 43 2.08 -3.54 -8.31
CA TRP A 43 3.54 -3.66 -8.20
C TRP A 43 4.07 -2.55 -7.30
N VAL A 44 4.89 -2.93 -6.34
CA VAL A 44 5.55 -2.02 -5.40
C VAL A 44 7.06 -2.08 -5.60
N THR A 45 7.67 -0.90 -5.64
CA THR A 45 9.12 -0.70 -5.57
C THR A 45 9.42 0.28 -4.45
N THR A 46 10.33 -0.08 -3.55
CA THR A 46 10.73 0.76 -2.43
C THR A 46 12.23 0.60 -2.19
N THR A 47 12.89 1.70 -1.85
CA THR A 47 14.30 1.73 -1.41
C THR A 47 14.47 1.59 0.11
N PRO A 48 13.69 2.25 0.99
CA PRO A 48 13.87 2.12 2.44
C PRO A 48 13.26 0.84 3.03
N GLY A 49 12.47 0.09 2.28
CA GLY A 49 11.71 -1.05 2.80
C GLY A 49 10.20 -0.81 2.84
N LEU A 50 9.45 -1.80 3.30
CA LEU A 50 8.04 -1.68 3.67
C LEU A 50 7.81 -2.52 4.93
N GLU A 51 7.37 -1.86 6.01
CA GLU A 51 6.78 -2.53 7.17
C GLU A 51 5.30 -2.15 7.22
N ALA A 52 4.44 -3.13 7.46
CA ALA A 52 3.01 -2.93 7.56
C ALA A 52 2.42 -3.70 8.75
N VAL A 53 1.37 -3.13 9.33
CA VAL A 53 0.51 -3.83 10.30
C VAL A 53 -0.78 -4.21 9.59
N LEU A 54 -1.12 -5.50 9.63
CA LEU A 54 -2.37 -6.01 9.06
C LEU A 54 -3.54 -5.75 10.02
N ALA A 55 -4.76 -5.90 9.51
CA ALA A 55 -5.98 -5.68 10.29
C ALA A 55 -6.10 -6.58 11.53
N ASP A 56 -5.45 -7.75 11.54
CA ASP A 56 -5.38 -8.66 12.69
C ASP A 56 -4.28 -8.30 13.70
N GLY A 57 -3.56 -7.20 13.48
CA GLY A 57 -2.44 -6.73 14.31
C GLY A 57 -1.11 -7.42 14.02
N SER A 58 -1.07 -8.39 13.11
CA SER A 58 0.19 -9.00 12.67
C SER A 58 1.03 -8.02 11.87
N ARG A 59 2.36 -8.20 11.88
CA ARG A 59 3.30 -7.36 11.16
C ARG A 59 3.89 -8.10 9.98
N ILE A 60 3.93 -7.42 8.83
CA ILE A 60 4.73 -7.84 7.69
C ILE A 60 5.95 -6.93 7.63
N SER A 61 7.13 -7.52 7.84
CA SER A 61 8.42 -6.93 7.47
C SER A 61 9.15 -7.96 6.63
N HIS A 62 9.49 -7.60 5.40
CA HIS A 62 10.21 -8.52 4.51
C HIS A 62 11.71 -8.42 4.77
N PRO A 63 12.52 -9.49 4.61
CA PRO A 63 13.97 -9.43 4.88
C PRO A 63 14.74 -8.36 4.08
N TRP A 64 14.22 -7.93 2.93
CA TRP A 64 14.81 -6.86 2.11
C TRP A 64 14.46 -5.44 2.61
N ALA A 65 13.54 -5.31 3.57
CA ALA A 65 13.12 -4.05 4.18
C ALA A 65 13.93 -3.70 5.44
N ARG A 66 15.03 -4.41 5.70
CA ARG A 66 15.92 -4.20 6.84
C ARG A 66 17.29 -3.67 6.39
#